data_AF-A0A1I3ZKC1-F1
#
_entry.id   AF-A0A1I3ZKC1-F1
#
_cell.length_a   1.000
_cell.length_b   1.000
_cell.length_c   1.000
_cell.angle_alpha   90.00
_cell.angle_beta   90.00
_cell.angle_gamma   90.00
#
_symmetry.space_group_name_H-M   'P 1'
#
loop_
_entity.id
_entity.type
_entity.pdbx_description
1 polymer ?
#
loop_
_entity_poly.entity_id
_entity_poly.type
_entity_poly.pdbx_seq_one_letter_code
_entity_poly.pdbx_strand_id
1 'polypeptide(L)'
;MTQPLATFFSLGGKRRPRGDLTSRLCVFAACCALLTLTGCASTGFADIGETSPQSASEPIFVVSTRKNDREAINEAVADGDAKASLQRIGVPSGHQAGQIERPGFGAVDPQKHFAVLSRRTLDQGALVSELATHLSGRTGSNRDILLYVHGFNTSYDEARFRLAQIAYDGRFGGVPVLFTWPAAGSLLDYGAAKESATISRDALAKLVRQLSQVPGVGRVHILAHSMGAWMTMEALRENAIGGSPDLDGKLGDVMLAAPDIDLNVFRRQLARIDASHVFVLVTANDRALSLSRSLAGDRPRLGALDPANPVDRAALDELGVKVYDLSREPSDWIGHGVYANAPAVLKTIGAQIAEPRPQDAEVQAVLGEKPVDTSIVATPLPPVGEPANPPAAQIH
;
A
#
# COMPACT_ATOMS: atom_id res chain seq x y z
N MET A 1 -16.57 40.75 74.69
CA MET A 1 -15.83 39.53 75.07
C MET A 1 -14.59 39.44 74.17
N THR A 2 -13.43 39.26 74.80
CA THR A 2 -12.19 38.62 74.29
C THR A 2 -11.43 39.19 73.07
N GLN A 3 -10.35 39.93 73.41
CA GLN A 3 -8.95 39.82 72.94
C GLN A 3 -8.48 40.34 71.54
N PRO A 4 -7.17 40.72 71.43
CA PRO A 4 -6.68 41.84 70.61
C PRO A 4 -5.49 41.50 69.66
N LEU A 5 -4.82 42.56 69.16
CA LEU A 5 -3.43 42.69 68.67
C LEU A 5 -3.19 42.69 67.15
N ALA A 6 -2.89 43.90 66.66
CA ALA A 6 -2.16 44.18 65.44
C ALA A 6 -0.91 44.99 65.81
N THR A 7 0.30 44.52 65.47
CA THR A 7 1.51 45.38 65.36
C THR A 7 2.62 44.71 64.53
N PHE A 8 3.43 45.57 63.91
CA PHE A 8 4.76 45.40 63.27
C PHE A 8 4.77 45.21 61.73
N PHE A 9 5.59 45.88 60.92
CA PHE A 9 6.71 46.81 61.13
C PHE A 9 6.84 47.74 59.90
N SER A 10 7.34 48.96 60.10
CA SER A 10 7.68 49.98 59.08
C SER A 10 9.20 50.06 58.88
N LEU A 11 9.66 50.35 57.65
CA LEU A 11 10.93 50.98 57.25
C LEU A 11 10.83 51.22 55.73
N GLY A 12 11.09 52.36 55.09
CA GLY A 12 11.71 53.61 55.49
C GLY A 12 12.60 54.13 54.35
N GLY A 13 12.19 55.21 53.67
CA GLY A 13 13.05 56.15 52.91
C GLY A 13 13.51 55.73 51.49
N LYS A 14 13.86 56.61 50.54
CA LYS A 14 13.61 58.05 50.26
C LYS A 14 14.26 58.33 48.88
N ARG A 15 13.52 58.99 47.97
CA ARG A 15 13.90 59.96 46.91
C ARG A 15 15.19 59.75 46.06
N ARG A 16 15.08 59.82 44.71
CA ARG A 16 15.30 61.02 43.84
C ARG A 16 15.21 60.70 42.32
N PRO A 17 15.08 61.73 41.44
CA PRO A 17 14.53 61.63 40.08
C PRO A 17 15.51 61.95 38.92
N ARG A 18 15.00 61.75 37.68
CA ARG A 18 15.34 62.37 36.37
C ARG A 18 16.75 62.16 35.77
N GLY A 19 16.78 61.67 34.53
CA GLY A 19 17.96 61.62 33.66
C GLY A 19 17.66 61.03 32.27
N ASP A 20 17.16 61.89 31.39
CA ASP A 20 17.34 62.02 29.93
C ASP A 20 17.29 60.82 28.96
N LEU A 21 16.25 60.93 28.11
CA LEU A 21 15.83 60.11 26.98
C LEU A 21 16.48 60.61 25.68
N THR A 22 17.80 60.57 25.53
CA THR A 22 18.46 60.99 24.27
C THR A 22 19.85 60.35 24.08
N SER A 23 19.95 59.02 24.15
CA SER A 23 21.07 58.31 23.51
C SER A 23 20.79 56.82 23.46
N ARG A 24 20.16 56.36 22.35
CA ARG A 24 20.14 54.97 21.87
C ARG A 24 19.27 54.76 20.62
N LEU A 25 18.71 55.81 20.03
CA LEU A 25 18.54 55.88 18.57
C LEU A 25 19.94 56.01 17.94
N CYS A 26 20.60 54.90 17.65
CA CYS A 26 21.71 54.82 16.67
C CYS A 26 22.20 53.39 16.38
N VAL A 27 21.65 52.33 16.99
CA VAL A 27 22.16 50.95 16.77
C VAL A 27 21.22 50.06 15.93
N PHE A 28 19.98 50.49 15.65
CA PHE A 28 19.01 49.65 14.91
C PHE A 28 18.86 49.95 13.41
N ALA A 29 19.64 50.89 12.86
CA ALA A 29 19.55 51.29 11.44
C ALA A 29 20.73 50.83 10.56
N ALA A 30 21.66 50.01 11.08
CA ALA A 30 22.90 49.65 10.38
C ALA A 30 23.01 48.16 9.95
N CYS A 31 22.00 47.32 10.19
CA CYS A 31 22.02 45.90 9.77
C CYS A 31 21.07 45.56 8.62
N CYS A 32 20.32 46.53 8.07
CA CYS A 32 19.38 46.29 6.97
C CYS A 32 19.87 46.75 5.58
N ALA A 33 21.16 47.05 5.40
CA ALA A 33 21.67 47.64 4.15
C ALA A 33 22.86 46.87 3.53
N LEU A 34 22.95 45.54 3.72
CA LEU A 34 24.04 44.72 3.16
C LEU A 34 23.56 43.40 2.54
N LEU A 35 22.42 43.43 1.85
CA LEU A 35 21.98 42.34 0.98
C LEU A 35 21.51 42.90 -0.38
N THR A 36 22.47 43.33 -1.19
CA THR A 36 22.29 43.44 -2.64
C THR A 36 23.43 42.71 -3.36
N LEU A 37 23.00 41.79 -4.23
CA LEU A 37 23.62 41.39 -5.51
C LEU A 37 25.01 40.72 -5.47
N THR A 38 25.00 39.39 -5.54
CA THR A 38 25.85 38.65 -6.50
C THR A 38 25.06 37.48 -7.06
N GLY A 39 24.74 37.54 -8.35
CA GLY A 39 24.31 36.39 -9.12
C GLY A 39 25.53 35.77 -9.81
N CYS A 40 25.57 34.44 -9.86
CA CYS A 40 26.31 33.70 -10.86
C CYS A 40 25.37 32.66 -11.47
N ALA A 41 24.99 32.89 -12.72
CA ALA A 41 24.52 31.83 -13.59
C ALA A 41 25.68 30.87 -13.83
N SER A 42 25.49 29.59 -13.54
CA SER A 42 26.33 28.53 -14.09
C SER A 42 25.44 27.43 -14.65
N THR A 43 25.42 27.36 -15.98
CA THR A 43 25.06 26.17 -16.74
C THR A 43 26.15 25.14 -16.54
N GLY A 44 25.85 24.06 -15.82
CA GLY A 44 26.78 22.97 -15.55
C GLY A 44 26.06 21.63 -15.52
N PHE A 45 26.07 20.94 -16.67
CA PHE A 45 26.02 19.48 -16.69
C PHE A 45 27.31 18.92 -16.08
N ALA A 46 27.22 17.68 -15.59
CA ALA A 46 28.25 16.84 -14.95
C ALA A 46 28.38 17.00 -13.43
N ASP A 47 27.73 16.09 -12.70
CA ASP A 47 28.53 15.05 -12.05
C ASP A 47 27.75 13.73 -12.06
N ILE A 48 28.20 12.77 -12.87
CA ILE A 48 27.78 11.38 -12.76
C ILE A 48 28.62 10.84 -11.61
N GLY A 49 28.17 11.09 -10.39
CA GLY A 49 28.81 10.57 -9.20
C GLY A 49 28.87 9.06 -9.30
N GLU A 50 30.09 8.54 -9.17
CA GLU A 50 30.42 7.12 -9.15
C GLU A 50 29.38 6.34 -8.34
N THR A 51 28.90 5.24 -8.91
CA THR A 51 28.03 4.28 -8.26
C THR A 51 28.70 3.75 -7.01
N SER A 52 28.44 4.41 -5.87
CA SER A 52 28.49 3.76 -4.55
C SER A 52 27.76 2.41 -4.66
N PRO A 53 28.18 1.36 -3.93
CA PRO A 53 27.54 0.05 -4.00
C PRO A 53 26.04 0.27 -3.82
N GLN A 54 25.31 0.03 -4.90
CA GLN A 54 24.01 0.64 -5.12
C GLN A 54 23.05 0.08 -4.07
N SER A 55 22.62 0.91 -3.13
CA SER A 55 21.51 0.58 -2.23
C SER A 55 20.37 0.05 -3.10
N ALA A 56 19.86 -1.14 -2.78
CA ALA A 56 18.78 -1.73 -3.54
C ALA A 56 17.60 -0.77 -3.58
N SER A 57 16.78 -0.83 -4.64
CA SER A 57 15.64 0.08 -4.75
C SER A 57 14.42 -0.61 -5.32
N GLU A 58 13.27 -0.36 -4.71
CA GLU A 58 11.99 -0.91 -5.12
C GLU A 58 11.15 0.15 -5.84
N PRO A 59 10.76 -0.08 -7.11
CA PRO A 59 9.79 0.76 -7.79
C PRO A 59 8.38 0.42 -7.29
N ILE A 60 7.68 1.39 -6.74
CA ILE A 60 6.28 1.24 -6.30
C ILE A 60 5.38 2.23 -7.02
N PHE A 61 4.18 1.78 -7.36
CA PHE A 61 3.10 2.67 -7.78
C PHE A 61 2.32 3.11 -6.55
N VAL A 62 1.97 4.38 -6.46
CA VAL A 62 1.18 4.92 -5.34
C VAL A 62 -0.06 5.59 -5.91
N VAL A 63 -1.23 5.15 -5.47
CA VAL A 63 -2.54 5.74 -5.76
C VAL A 63 -3.11 6.30 -4.45
N SER A 64 -3.35 7.60 -4.41
CA SER A 64 -3.65 8.33 -3.19
C SER A 64 -4.95 9.11 -3.28
N THR A 65 -5.84 8.95 -2.30
CA THR A 65 -6.99 9.84 -2.08
C THR A 65 -6.68 10.97 -1.09
N ARG A 66 -5.42 11.06 -0.60
CA ARG A 66 -5.01 12.13 0.32
C ARG A 66 -4.99 13.47 -0.40
N LYS A 67 -5.49 14.51 0.28
CA LYS A 67 -5.42 15.89 -0.21
C LYS A 67 -3.96 16.36 -0.33
N ASN A 68 -3.15 16.03 0.67
CA ASN A 68 -1.72 16.37 0.76
C ASN A 68 -0.90 15.12 1.13
N ASP A 69 0.32 15.04 0.61
CA ASP A 69 1.29 13.97 0.92
C ASP A 69 2.19 14.32 2.13
N ARG A 70 1.76 15.26 3.00
CA ARG A 70 2.50 15.73 4.17
C ARG A 70 1.83 15.22 5.44
N GLU A 71 2.63 14.96 6.47
CA GLU A 71 2.26 14.51 7.83
C GLU A 71 1.42 15.54 8.63
N ALA A 72 0.38 16.10 8.03
CA ALA A 72 -0.53 16.96 8.74
C ALA A 72 -1.56 16.11 9.47
N ILE A 73 -1.78 16.45 10.73
CA ILE A 73 -2.73 15.86 11.69
C ILE A 73 -4.20 15.84 11.22
N ASN A 74 -4.50 16.53 10.11
CA ASN A 74 -5.81 16.57 9.46
C ASN A 74 -5.62 16.26 7.97
N GLU A 75 -5.43 14.99 7.64
CA GLU A 75 -5.48 14.57 6.25
C GLU A 75 -6.94 14.56 5.80
N ALA A 76 -7.28 15.52 4.94
CA ALA A 76 -8.57 15.50 4.25
C ALA A 76 -8.50 14.57 3.05
N VAL A 77 -9.65 14.00 2.68
CA VAL A 77 -9.80 13.37 1.36
C VAL A 77 -9.75 14.46 0.29
N ALA A 78 -9.11 14.17 -0.84
CA ALA A 78 -9.12 15.08 -1.98
C ALA A 78 -10.53 15.18 -2.58
N ASP A 79 -10.93 16.39 -3.02
CA ASP A 79 -12.26 16.65 -3.61
C ASP A 79 -12.41 16.08 -5.05
N GLY A 80 -11.45 15.28 -5.53
CA GLY A 80 -11.41 14.75 -6.90
C GLY A 80 -10.85 13.33 -6.97
N ASP A 81 -10.60 12.83 -8.18
CA ASP A 81 -10.07 11.48 -8.41
C ASP A 81 -8.73 11.24 -7.67
N ALA A 82 -8.49 9.98 -7.32
CA ALA A 82 -7.22 9.56 -6.71
C ALA A 82 -6.03 9.92 -7.62
N LYS A 83 -4.96 10.42 -7.00
CA LYS A 83 -3.72 10.82 -7.69
C LYS A 83 -2.76 9.65 -7.74
N ALA A 84 -2.14 9.42 -8.90
CA ALA A 84 -1.17 8.36 -9.11
C ALA A 84 0.26 8.91 -9.18
N SER A 85 1.24 8.11 -8.74
CA SER A 85 2.67 8.39 -8.91
C SER A 85 3.48 7.11 -8.97
N LEU A 86 4.59 7.13 -9.71
CA LEU A 86 5.64 6.12 -9.65
C LEU A 86 6.75 6.63 -8.74
N GLN A 87 7.15 5.83 -7.75
CA GLN A 87 8.18 6.19 -6.78
C GLN A 87 9.25 5.11 -6.73
N ARG A 88 10.50 5.53 -6.55
CA ARG A 88 11.61 4.61 -6.27
C ARG A 88 12.01 4.75 -4.82
N ILE A 89 11.86 3.68 -4.05
CA ILE A 89 12.20 3.64 -2.64
C ILE A 89 13.54 2.94 -2.48
N GLY A 90 14.52 3.60 -1.86
CA GLY A 90 15.81 3.00 -1.50
C GLY A 90 15.67 2.14 -0.25
N VAL A 91 16.31 0.97 -0.28
CA VAL A 91 16.43 0.03 0.82
C VAL A 91 17.89 0.10 1.31
N PRO A 92 18.13 0.35 2.61
CA PRO A 92 19.49 0.52 3.12
C PRO A 92 20.28 -0.79 3.05
N SER A 93 21.59 -0.71 2.90
CA SER A 93 22.46 -1.89 2.75
C SER A 93 22.48 -2.80 3.99
N GLY A 94 22.24 -2.22 5.17
CA GLY A 94 22.12 -2.94 6.46
C GLY A 94 20.70 -3.38 6.82
N HIS A 95 19.77 -3.40 5.86
CA HIS A 95 18.36 -3.69 6.12
C HIS A 95 18.13 -5.06 6.77
N GLN A 96 17.26 -5.09 7.77
CA GLN A 96 16.81 -6.32 8.43
C GLN A 96 15.34 -6.62 8.07
N ALA A 97 15.09 -7.86 7.65
CA ALA A 97 13.75 -8.26 7.21
C ALA A 97 12.69 -7.98 8.30
N GLY A 98 11.60 -7.36 7.89
CA GLY A 98 10.49 -6.94 8.75
C GLY A 98 10.66 -5.57 9.42
N GLN A 99 11.86 -4.96 9.37
CA GLN A 99 12.11 -3.66 9.95
C GLN A 99 11.92 -2.52 8.94
N ILE A 100 11.61 -1.32 9.41
CA ILE A 100 11.70 -0.11 8.57
C ILE A 100 12.69 0.81 9.25
N GLU A 101 13.93 0.81 8.79
CA GLU A 101 14.96 1.69 9.33
C GLU A 101 14.61 3.14 9.03
N ARG A 102 14.44 3.93 10.10
CA ARG A 102 14.10 5.35 10.06
C ARG A 102 15.06 6.13 10.96
N PRO A 103 15.30 7.42 10.68
CA PRO A 103 16.09 8.25 11.57
C PRO A 103 15.41 8.37 12.93
N GLY A 104 16.12 8.05 14.01
CA GLY A 104 15.65 8.34 15.37
C GLY A 104 15.65 9.85 15.68
N PHE A 105 16.53 10.60 15.01
CA PHE A 105 16.59 12.06 15.01
C PHE A 105 17.33 12.53 13.75
N GLY A 106 17.00 13.73 13.27
CA GLY A 106 17.69 14.37 12.14
C GLY A 106 17.18 13.93 10.77
N ALA A 107 18.00 14.18 9.74
CA ALA A 107 17.64 13.95 8.35
C ALA A 107 17.71 12.47 7.95
N VAL A 108 16.94 12.10 6.93
CA VAL A 108 16.96 10.76 6.31
C VAL A 108 18.28 10.56 5.55
N ASP A 109 19.09 9.60 5.99
CA ASP A 109 20.25 9.05 5.27
C ASP A 109 19.85 7.79 4.45
N PRO A 110 19.87 7.83 3.09
CA PRO A 110 19.51 6.69 2.24
C PRO A 110 20.43 5.45 2.37
N GLN A 111 21.60 5.58 3.01
CA GLN A 111 22.46 4.44 3.30
C GLN A 111 22.02 3.68 4.55
N LYS A 112 21.28 4.34 5.45
CA LYS A 112 20.88 3.80 6.75
C LYS A 112 19.38 3.62 6.91
N HIS A 113 18.59 4.32 6.09
CA HIS A 113 17.14 4.37 6.22
C HIS A 113 16.46 4.12 4.88
N PHE A 114 15.21 3.68 4.95
CA PHE A 114 14.32 3.76 3.80
C PHE A 114 14.15 5.22 3.36
N ALA A 115 14.30 5.48 2.07
CA ALA A 115 14.28 6.84 1.52
C ALA A 115 13.58 6.88 0.16
N VAL A 116 12.90 7.99 -0.15
CA VAL A 116 12.41 8.23 -1.52
C VAL A 116 13.58 8.73 -2.36
N LEU A 117 13.98 7.94 -3.35
CA LEU A 117 15.04 8.31 -4.29
C LEU A 117 14.50 9.15 -5.45
N SER A 118 13.28 8.84 -5.92
CA SER A 118 12.61 9.63 -6.94
C SER A 118 11.10 9.47 -6.86
N ARG A 119 10.39 10.49 -7.38
CA ARG A 119 8.93 10.52 -7.51
C ARG A 119 8.57 11.15 -8.84
N ARG A 120 7.68 10.49 -9.58
CA ARG A 120 7.05 11.02 -10.80
C ARG A 120 5.55 10.89 -10.69
N THR A 121 4.83 12.01 -10.74
CA THR A 121 3.36 12.01 -10.81
C THR A 121 2.91 11.41 -12.14
N LEU A 122 1.84 10.62 -12.08
CA LEU A 122 1.18 10.04 -13.24
C LEU A 122 -0.16 10.74 -13.43
N ASP A 123 -0.46 11.15 -14.65
CA ASP A 123 -1.78 11.65 -14.98
C ASP A 123 -2.83 10.51 -15.00
N GLN A 124 -4.10 10.90 -15.16
CA GLN A 124 -5.25 10.00 -15.01
C GLN A 124 -5.28 8.84 -16.03
N GLY A 125 -4.52 8.93 -17.13
CA GLY A 125 -4.38 7.87 -18.14
C GLY A 125 -3.04 7.13 -18.10
N ALA A 126 -1.99 7.75 -17.53
CA ALA A 126 -0.64 7.21 -17.51
C ALA A 126 -0.46 6.02 -16.55
N LEU A 127 -1.33 5.84 -15.53
CA LEU A 127 -1.19 4.73 -14.59
C LEU A 127 -1.22 3.36 -15.29
N VAL A 128 -2.22 3.15 -16.16
CA VAL A 128 -2.41 1.84 -16.83
C VAL A 128 -1.28 1.57 -17.82
N SER A 129 -0.86 2.57 -18.60
CA SER A 129 0.23 2.41 -19.57
C SER A 129 1.59 2.21 -18.91
N GLU A 130 1.84 2.88 -17.80
CA GLU A 130 3.06 2.71 -17.00
C GLU A 130 3.10 1.32 -16.34
N LEU A 131 1.99 0.86 -15.78
CA LEU A 131 1.87 -0.50 -15.25
C LEU A 131 2.08 -1.55 -16.36
N ALA A 132 1.46 -1.37 -17.52
CA ALA A 132 1.64 -2.27 -18.66
C ALA A 132 3.11 -2.32 -19.13
N THR A 133 3.80 -1.17 -19.11
CA THR A 133 5.24 -1.10 -19.43
C THR A 133 6.06 -1.88 -18.40
N HIS A 134 5.74 -1.76 -17.12
CA HIS A 134 6.41 -2.51 -16.05
C HIS A 134 6.14 -4.01 -16.11
N LEU A 135 4.98 -4.43 -16.62
CA LEU A 135 4.59 -5.84 -16.81
C LEU A 135 5.10 -6.45 -18.11
N SER A 136 5.43 -5.63 -19.10
CA SER A 136 5.88 -6.07 -20.42
C SER A 136 7.10 -6.98 -20.32
N GLY A 137 7.05 -8.12 -21.02
CA GLY A 137 8.13 -9.13 -21.03
C GLY A 137 8.25 -9.99 -19.76
N ARG A 138 7.42 -9.76 -18.73
CA ARG A 138 7.37 -10.63 -17.55
C ARG A 138 6.58 -11.91 -17.83
N THR A 139 6.92 -12.99 -17.13
CA THR A 139 6.29 -14.31 -17.28
C THR A 139 5.88 -14.89 -15.93
N GLY A 140 4.92 -15.82 -15.94
CA GLY A 140 4.43 -16.46 -14.72
C GLY A 140 3.92 -15.44 -13.69
N SER A 141 4.25 -15.66 -12.41
CA SER A 141 3.89 -14.81 -11.28
C SER A 141 4.57 -13.44 -11.27
N ASN A 142 5.62 -13.23 -12.07
CA ASN A 142 6.21 -11.89 -12.21
C ASN A 142 5.28 -10.91 -12.93
N ARG A 143 4.22 -11.39 -13.59
CA ARG A 143 3.14 -10.56 -14.16
C ARG A 143 2.11 -10.13 -13.12
N ASP A 144 2.23 -10.59 -11.89
CA ASP A 144 1.23 -10.31 -10.87
C ASP A 144 1.44 -8.93 -10.26
N ILE A 145 0.35 -8.36 -9.76
CA ILE A 145 0.32 -7.11 -9.02
C ILE A 145 0.05 -7.43 -7.56
N LEU A 146 0.83 -6.81 -6.66
CA LEU A 146 0.53 -6.79 -5.22
C LEU A 146 -0.02 -5.41 -4.87
N LEU A 147 -1.33 -5.35 -4.61
CA LEU A 147 -1.98 -4.17 -4.07
C LEU A 147 -1.91 -4.20 -2.55
N TYR A 148 -1.26 -3.21 -1.96
CA TYR A 148 -1.22 -3.03 -0.50
C TYR A 148 -2.15 -1.89 -0.08
N VAL A 149 -2.99 -2.16 0.92
CA VAL A 149 -3.95 -1.22 1.52
C VAL A 149 -3.70 -1.12 3.02
N HIS A 150 -3.12 0.01 3.45
CA HIS A 150 -2.79 0.20 4.87
C HIS A 150 -4.01 0.44 5.76
N GLY A 151 -3.80 0.30 7.08
CA GLY A 151 -4.82 0.52 8.11
C GLY A 151 -4.90 1.94 8.64
N PHE A 152 -5.64 2.11 9.74
CA PHE A 152 -5.73 3.37 10.48
C PHE A 152 -4.41 3.73 11.17
N ASN A 153 -4.22 5.02 11.46
CA ASN A 153 -3.04 5.60 12.09
C ASN A 153 -1.74 5.30 11.33
N THR A 154 -1.79 5.39 10.00
CA THR A 154 -0.64 5.15 9.12
C THR A 154 -0.32 6.40 8.31
N SER A 155 0.90 6.94 8.48
CA SER A 155 1.38 8.06 7.68
C SER A 155 1.66 7.65 6.24
N TYR A 156 1.75 8.63 5.34
CA TYR A 156 2.04 8.39 3.93
C TYR A 156 3.43 7.73 3.74
N ASP A 157 4.42 8.22 4.48
CA ASP A 157 5.79 7.70 4.46
C ASP A 157 5.85 6.28 5.03
N GLU A 158 5.07 6.01 6.08
CA GLU A 158 4.96 4.66 6.62
C GLU A 158 4.35 3.69 5.62
N ALA A 159 3.25 4.05 4.98
CA ALA A 159 2.56 3.18 4.03
C ALA A 159 3.46 2.80 2.84
N ARG A 160 4.19 3.76 2.27
CA ARG A 160 5.06 3.52 1.11
C ARG A 160 6.31 2.72 1.47
N PHE A 161 6.94 2.99 2.62
CA PHE A 161 8.11 2.24 3.06
C PHE A 161 7.73 0.82 3.46
N ARG A 162 6.53 0.64 4.04
CA ARG A 162 5.98 -0.67 4.36
C ARG A 162 5.78 -1.53 3.11
N LEU A 163 5.19 -0.99 2.04
CA LEU A 163 5.07 -1.74 0.78
C LEU A 163 6.43 -2.11 0.19
N ALA A 164 7.38 -1.16 0.16
CA ALA A 164 8.71 -1.41 -0.36
C ALA A 164 9.42 -2.53 0.44
N GLN A 165 9.32 -2.49 1.77
CA GLN A 165 9.84 -3.52 2.67
C GLN A 165 9.20 -4.88 2.41
N ILE A 166 7.87 -4.95 2.30
CA ILE A 166 7.15 -6.20 2.01
C ILE A 166 7.59 -6.78 0.65
N ALA A 167 7.68 -5.95 -0.39
CA ALA A 167 8.09 -6.38 -1.72
C ALA A 167 9.55 -6.87 -1.72
N TYR A 168 10.45 -6.13 -1.07
CA TYR A 168 11.87 -6.47 -0.97
C TYR A 168 12.09 -7.77 -0.19
N ASP A 169 11.56 -7.85 1.03
CA ASP A 169 11.75 -8.99 1.94
C ASP A 169 11.05 -10.26 1.44
N GLY A 170 9.86 -10.09 0.86
CA GLY A 170 9.10 -11.16 0.23
C GLY A 170 9.69 -11.59 -1.11
N ARG A 171 10.69 -10.87 -1.64
CA ARG A 171 11.28 -11.07 -2.98
C ARG A 171 10.21 -11.10 -4.07
N PHE A 172 9.23 -10.23 -3.97
CA PHE A 172 8.11 -10.21 -4.89
C PHE A 172 8.57 -9.71 -6.27
N GLY A 173 8.62 -10.62 -7.24
CA GLY A 173 9.02 -10.30 -8.62
C GLY A 173 7.97 -9.60 -9.47
N GLY A 174 6.76 -9.38 -8.93
CA GLY A 174 5.66 -8.69 -9.59
C GLY A 174 5.73 -7.16 -9.45
N VAL A 175 4.59 -6.49 -9.61
CA VAL A 175 4.49 -5.03 -9.54
C VAL A 175 3.80 -4.59 -8.24
N PRO A 176 4.50 -3.94 -7.31
CA PRO A 176 3.90 -3.44 -6.07
C PRO A 176 3.14 -2.13 -6.28
N VAL A 177 1.89 -2.09 -5.82
CA VAL A 177 0.98 -0.94 -5.88
C VAL A 177 0.49 -0.63 -4.48
N LEU A 178 0.65 0.61 -4.03
CA LEU A 178 0.09 1.14 -2.78
C LEU A 178 -1.21 1.87 -3.09
N PHE A 179 -2.28 1.52 -2.39
CA PHE A 179 -3.41 2.43 -2.21
C PHE A 179 -3.30 3.10 -0.84
N THR A 180 -3.31 4.43 -0.83
CA THR A 180 -3.21 5.20 0.42
C THR A 180 -4.32 6.23 0.54
N TRP A 181 -4.85 6.31 1.75
CA TRP A 181 -6.02 7.11 2.09
C TRP A 181 -5.76 7.89 3.39
N PRO A 182 -6.51 8.97 3.67
CA PRO A 182 -6.34 9.78 4.88
C PRO A 182 -6.57 9.00 6.17
N ALA A 183 -5.47 8.48 6.72
CA ALA A 183 -5.49 7.60 7.89
C ALA A 183 -4.54 8.04 8.99
N ALA A 184 -3.74 9.10 8.78
CA ALA A 184 -2.91 9.65 9.83
C ALA A 184 -3.79 10.42 10.83
N GLY A 185 -3.74 10.07 12.11
CA GLY A 185 -4.57 10.70 13.13
C GLY A 185 -4.36 10.08 14.51
N SER A 186 -4.73 10.82 15.55
CA SER A 186 -4.66 10.30 16.92
C SER A 186 -5.74 9.24 17.12
N LEU A 187 -5.63 8.41 18.17
CA LEU A 187 -6.66 7.41 18.50
C LEU A 187 -8.07 8.01 18.69
N LEU A 188 -8.17 9.29 19.02
CA LEU A 188 -9.44 10.02 19.18
C LEU A 188 -10.15 10.29 17.84
N ASP A 189 -9.43 10.18 16.72
CA ASP A 189 -9.92 10.51 15.38
C ASP A 189 -10.44 9.28 14.61
N TYR A 190 -10.58 8.12 15.27
CA TYR A 190 -11.00 6.87 14.64
C TYR A 190 -12.32 6.98 13.86
N GLY A 191 -13.30 7.74 14.40
CA GLY A 191 -14.56 8.01 13.69
C GLY A 191 -14.36 8.78 12.38
N ALA A 192 -13.52 9.82 12.40
CA ALA A 192 -13.20 10.60 11.21
C ALA A 192 -12.42 9.76 10.18
N ALA A 193 -11.52 8.88 10.64
CA ALA A 193 -10.83 7.94 9.75
C ALA A 193 -11.79 6.95 9.09
N LYS A 194 -12.83 6.49 9.80
CA LYS A 194 -13.87 5.64 9.20
C LYS A 194 -14.64 6.37 8.11
N GLU A 195 -14.94 7.66 8.28
CA GLU A 195 -15.54 8.48 7.22
C GLU A 195 -14.59 8.64 6.02
N SER A 196 -13.30 8.96 6.26
CA SER A 196 -12.28 9.05 5.21
C SER A 196 -12.10 7.73 4.44
N ALA A 197 -12.12 6.59 5.16
CA ALA A 197 -12.10 5.26 4.58
C ALA A 197 -13.34 5.00 3.72
N THR A 198 -14.52 5.40 4.22
CA THR A 198 -15.79 5.26 3.51
C THR A 198 -15.80 6.08 2.22
N ILE A 199 -15.29 7.31 2.24
CA ILE A 199 -15.17 8.17 1.05
C ILE A 199 -14.15 7.58 0.06
N SER A 200 -13.05 7.02 0.57
CA SER A 200 -11.95 6.51 -0.27
C SER A 200 -12.24 5.14 -0.91
N ARG A 201 -13.27 4.40 -0.46
CA ARG A 201 -13.53 3.03 -0.92
C ARG A 201 -13.87 2.95 -2.41
N ASP A 202 -14.58 3.93 -2.95
CA ASP A 202 -15.01 3.93 -4.34
C ASP A 202 -13.79 4.09 -5.28
N ALA A 203 -12.82 4.90 -4.86
CA ALA A 203 -11.53 5.02 -5.55
C ALA A 203 -10.72 3.72 -5.49
N LEU A 204 -10.79 2.98 -4.37
CA LEU A 204 -10.18 1.66 -4.27
C LEU A 204 -10.88 0.64 -5.18
N ALA A 205 -12.21 0.63 -5.24
CA ALA A 205 -12.99 -0.25 -6.14
C ALA A 205 -12.61 -0.01 -7.60
N LYS A 206 -12.56 1.26 -8.01
CA LYS A 206 -12.08 1.68 -9.34
C LYS A 206 -10.65 1.23 -9.61
N LEU A 207 -9.74 1.42 -8.65
CA LEU A 207 -8.34 0.99 -8.79
C LEU A 207 -8.24 -0.52 -8.98
N VAL A 208 -8.89 -1.32 -8.12
CA VAL A 208 -8.85 -2.79 -8.19
C VAL A 208 -9.29 -3.29 -9.58
N ARG A 209 -10.37 -2.72 -10.12
CA ARG A 209 -10.84 -3.02 -11.47
C ARG A 209 -9.88 -2.54 -12.57
N GLN A 210 -9.26 -1.37 -12.41
CA GLN A 210 -8.27 -0.89 -13.37
C GLN A 210 -7.02 -1.78 -13.40
N LEU A 211 -6.57 -2.29 -12.24
CA LEU A 211 -5.42 -3.18 -12.13
C LEU A 211 -5.65 -4.51 -12.86
N SER A 212 -6.86 -5.08 -12.78
CA SER A 212 -7.18 -6.33 -13.49
C SER A 212 -7.29 -6.15 -15.02
N GLN A 213 -7.47 -4.91 -15.48
CA GLN A 213 -7.59 -4.56 -16.90
C GLN A 213 -6.25 -4.14 -17.53
N VAL A 214 -5.15 -4.10 -16.77
CA VAL A 214 -3.84 -3.75 -17.30
C VAL A 214 -3.37 -4.82 -18.30
N PRO A 215 -2.98 -4.45 -19.53
CA PRO A 215 -2.43 -5.41 -20.49
C PRO A 215 -1.23 -6.17 -19.92
N GLY A 216 -1.27 -7.50 -20.02
CA GLY A 216 -0.21 -8.38 -19.54
C GLY A 216 -0.29 -8.76 -18.06
N VAL A 217 -1.29 -8.26 -17.31
CA VAL A 217 -1.46 -8.64 -15.89
C VAL A 217 -1.77 -10.13 -15.73
N GLY A 218 -1.08 -10.77 -14.79
CA GLY A 218 -1.33 -12.14 -14.35
C GLY A 218 -2.51 -12.17 -13.39
N ARG A 219 -2.23 -11.93 -12.11
CA ARG A 219 -3.20 -11.83 -11.01
C ARG A 219 -3.03 -10.51 -10.24
N VAL A 220 -4.10 -10.09 -9.56
CA VAL A 220 -4.09 -8.98 -8.61
C VAL A 220 -4.24 -9.56 -7.21
N HIS A 221 -3.13 -9.70 -6.49
CA HIS A 221 -3.12 -10.05 -5.06
C HIS A 221 -3.33 -8.79 -4.24
N ILE A 222 -4.03 -8.91 -3.11
CA ILE A 222 -4.32 -7.78 -2.23
C ILE A 222 -3.86 -8.12 -0.82
N LEU A 223 -3.00 -7.29 -0.25
CA LEU A 223 -2.64 -7.33 1.17
C LEU A 223 -3.24 -6.11 1.86
N ALA A 224 -4.15 -6.33 2.79
CA ALA A 224 -4.88 -5.25 3.44
C ALA A 224 -4.82 -5.38 4.95
N HIS A 225 -4.52 -4.28 5.64
CA HIS A 225 -4.35 -4.27 7.09
C HIS A 225 -5.47 -3.53 7.83
N SER A 226 -5.98 -4.10 8.92
CA SER A 226 -6.92 -3.46 9.84
C SER A 226 -8.11 -2.81 9.12
N MET A 227 -8.31 -1.49 9.23
CA MET A 227 -9.39 -0.76 8.53
C MET A 227 -9.26 -0.82 6.99
N GLY A 228 -8.04 -0.97 6.46
CA GLY A 228 -7.81 -1.20 5.03
C GLY A 228 -8.38 -2.53 4.55
N ALA A 229 -8.47 -3.55 5.41
CA ALA A 229 -9.13 -4.81 5.11
C ALA A 229 -10.63 -4.63 4.92
N TRP A 230 -11.27 -3.80 5.77
CA TRP A 230 -12.68 -3.45 5.61
C TRP A 230 -12.94 -2.76 4.27
N MET A 231 -12.10 -1.76 3.92
CA MET A 231 -12.21 -1.05 2.63
C MET A 231 -12.03 -1.99 1.44
N THR A 232 -11.06 -2.91 1.53
CA THR A 232 -10.78 -3.90 0.49
C THR A 232 -11.98 -4.81 0.24
N MET A 233 -12.57 -5.34 1.32
CA MET A 233 -13.75 -6.19 1.19
C MET A 233 -14.98 -5.44 0.66
N GLU A 234 -15.16 -4.15 1.01
CA GLU A 234 -16.20 -3.32 0.39
C GLU A 234 -15.94 -3.08 -1.09
N ALA A 235 -14.70 -2.77 -1.49
CA ALA A 235 -14.32 -2.55 -2.87
C ALA A 235 -14.51 -3.80 -3.75
N LEU A 236 -14.13 -4.99 -3.24
CA LEU A 236 -14.38 -6.26 -3.93
C LEU A 236 -15.88 -6.57 -4.00
N ARG A 237 -16.63 -6.33 -2.92
CA ARG A 237 -18.08 -6.49 -2.91
C ARG A 237 -18.77 -5.57 -3.93
N GLU A 238 -18.31 -4.33 -4.08
CA GLU A 238 -18.80 -3.38 -5.08
C GLU A 238 -18.52 -3.88 -6.51
N ASN A 239 -17.29 -4.31 -6.80
CA ASN A 239 -16.94 -4.90 -8.09
C ASN A 239 -17.77 -6.16 -8.40
N ALA A 240 -18.03 -7.01 -7.40
CA ALA A 240 -18.89 -8.17 -7.53
C ALA A 240 -20.35 -7.79 -7.85
N ILE A 241 -20.88 -6.75 -7.21
CA ILE A 241 -22.21 -6.20 -7.55
C ILE A 241 -22.21 -5.63 -8.97
N GLY A 242 -21.11 -5.00 -9.39
CA GLY A 242 -20.90 -4.47 -10.73
C GLY A 242 -20.68 -5.51 -11.83
N GLY A 243 -20.63 -6.81 -11.49
CA GLY A 243 -20.52 -7.92 -12.45
C GLY A 243 -19.12 -8.52 -12.63
N SER A 244 -18.13 -8.11 -11.82
CA SER A 244 -16.76 -8.66 -11.86
C SER A 244 -16.35 -9.22 -10.48
N PRO A 245 -16.99 -10.31 -9.99
CA PRO A 245 -16.77 -10.85 -8.65
C PRO A 245 -15.37 -11.44 -8.41
N ASP A 246 -14.70 -11.86 -9.47
CA ASP A 246 -13.34 -12.44 -9.47
C ASP A 246 -12.37 -11.62 -10.34
N LEU A 247 -12.74 -10.36 -10.64
CA LEU A 247 -12.00 -9.46 -11.52
C LEU A 247 -11.73 -10.06 -12.91
N ASP A 248 -12.73 -10.73 -13.48
CA ASP A 248 -12.64 -11.40 -14.79
C ASP A 248 -11.57 -12.51 -14.78
N GLY A 249 -11.54 -13.30 -13.70
CA GLY A 249 -10.57 -14.39 -13.45
C GLY A 249 -9.18 -13.93 -13.01
N LYS A 250 -8.98 -12.63 -12.74
CA LYS A 250 -7.69 -12.02 -12.38
C LYS A 250 -7.51 -11.81 -10.87
N LEU A 251 -8.52 -12.05 -10.05
CA LEU A 251 -8.37 -11.97 -8.60
C LEU A 251 -7.35 -13.00 -8.12
N GLY A 252 -6.31 -12.55 -7.43
CA GLY A 252 -5.33 -13.37 -6.74
C GLY A 252 -5.75 -13.64 -5.29
N ASP A 253 -4.77 -13.78 -4.41
CA ASP A 253 -5.03 -13.94 -2.97
C ASP A 253 -5.38 -12.60 -2.33
N VAL A 254 -6.40 -12.60 -1.48
CA VAL A 254 -6.86 -11.48 -0.65
C VAL A 254 -6.46 -11.76 0.79
N MET A 255 -5.32 -11.22 1.19
CA MET A 255 -4.69 -11.39 2.49
C MET A 255 -5.10 -10.26 3.43
N LEU A 256 -5.94 -10.57 4.41
CA LEU A 256 -6.47 -9.63 5.39
C LEU A 256 -5.71 -9.76 6.70
N ALA A 257 -4.83 -8.81 6.98
CA ALA A 257 -4.04 -8.75 8.20
C ALA A 257 -4.76 -8.02 9.32
N ALA A 258 -4.93 -8.69 10.46
CA ALA A 258 -5.64 -8.18 11.64
C ALA A 258 -6.93 -7.42 11.26
N PRO A 259 -7.82 -8.01 10.44
CA PRO A 259 -8.90 -7.28 9.80
C PRO A 259 -9.85 -6.67 10.84
N ASP A 260 -9.99 -5.36 10.75
CA ASP A 260 -10.91 -4.63 11.60
C ASP A 260 -12.28 -4.60 10.92
N ILE A 261 -12.94 -5.75 10.91
CA ILE A 261 -14.25 -5.98 10.28
C ILE A 261 -15.16 -6.67 11.30
N ASP A 262 -16.41 -6.23 11.40
CA ASP A 262 -17.43 -6.93 12.19
C ASP A 262 -17.71 -8.27 11.53
N LEU A 263 -17.77 -9.36 12.31
CA LEU A 263 -17.91 -10.69 11.75
C LEU A 263 -19.15 -10.84 10.83
N ASN A 264 -20.27 -10.20 11.17
CA ASN A 264 -21.48 -10.28 10.35
C ASN A 264 -21.38 -9.41 9.11
N VAL A 265 -20.72 -8.25 9.20
CA VAL A 265 -20.36 -7.45 8.01
C VAL A 265 -19.50 -8.27 7.07
N PHE A 266 -18.46 -8.94 7.60
CA PHE A 266 -17.58 -9.79 6.81
C PHE A 266 -18.33 -10.91 6.10
N ARG A 267 -19.22 -11.63 6.80
CA ARG A 267 -20.08 -12.66 6.17
C ARG A 267 -20.88 -12.11 4.99
N ARG A 268 -21.41 -10.88 5.09
CA ARG A 268 -22.18 -10.24 4.00
C ARG A 268 -21.31 -9.79 2.83
N GLN A 269 -20.07 -9.38 3.10
CA GLN A 269 -19.08 -9.06 2.06
C GLN A 269 -18.62 -10.33 1.33
N LEU A 270 -18.24 -11.35 2.11
CA LEU A 270 -17.72 -12.62 1.61
C LEU A 270 -18.75 -13.39 0.78
N ALA A 271 -20.04 -13.28 1.06
CA ALA A 271 -21.10 -13.95 0.28
C ALA A 271 -21.12 -13.59 -1.23
N ARG A 272 -20.33 -12.62 -1.68
CA ARG A 272 -20.20 -12.22 -3.09
C ARG A 272 -18.81 -12.50 -3.69
N ILE A 273 -17.91 -13.07 -2.90
CA ILE A 273 -16.51 -13.29 -3.27
C ILE A 273 -16.22 -14.78 -3.00
N ASP A 274 -15.46 -15.44 -3.87
CA ASP A 274 -15.04 -16.80 -3.58
C ASP A 274 -14.07 -16.81 -2.37
N ALA A 275 -14.49 -17.48 -1.30
CA ALA A 275 -13.74 -17.58 -0.06
C ALA A 275 -12.38 -18.28 -0.23
N SER A 276 -12.19 -19.06 -1.30
CA SER A 276 -10.92 -19.74 -1.61
C SER A 276 -9.76 -18.75 -1.85
N HIS A 277 -10.08 -17.53 -2.27
CA HIS A 277 -9.14 -16.43 -2.47
C HIS A 277 -8.80 -15.69 -1.16
N VAL A 278 -9.59 -15.85 -0.09
CA VAL A 278 -9.49 -15.01 1.10
C VAL A 278 -8.70 -15.70 2.21
N PHE A 279 -7.73 -14.97 2.75
CA PHE A 279 -6.88 -15.39 3.85
C PHE A 279 -7.00 -14.39 4.99
N VAL A 280 -7.29 -14.86 6.19
CA VAL A 280 -7.44 -14.05 7.39
C VAL A 280 -6.27 -14.32 8.32
N LEU A 281 -5.44 -13.31 8.56
CA LEU A 281 -4.32 -13.37 9.49
C LEU A 281 -4.80 -12.75 10.81
N VAL A 282 -5.12 -13.59 11.81
CA VAL A 282 -5.65 -13.16 13.10
C VAL A 282 -4.54 -12.84 14.09
N THR A 283 -4.77 -11.85 14.94
CA THR A 283 -3.86 -11.43 16.02
C THR A 283 -4.68 -11.20 17.29
N ALA A 284 -5.07 -12.28 17.97
CA ALA A 284 -5.99 -12.24 19.11
C ALA A 284 -5.52 -11.32 20.27
N ASN A 285 -4.19 -11.18 20.42
CA ASN A 285 -3.55 -10.36 21.45
C ASN A 285 -3.32 -8.88 21.05
N ASP A 286 -3.82 -8.42 19.90
CA ASP A 286 -3.52 -7.07 19.42
C ASP A 286 -4.31 -5.97 20.17
N ARG A 287 -3.59 -5.02 20.76
CA ARG A 287 -4.12 -3.84 21.46
C ARG A 287 -4.88 -2.87 20.53
N ALA A 288 -4.71 -2.92 19.20
CA ALA A 288 -5.53 -2.11 18.27
C ALA A 288 -7.00 -2.52 18.30
N LEU A 289 -7.22 -3.83 18.32
CA LEU A 289 -8.56 -4.39 18.26
C LEU A 289 -9.30 -4.19 19.58
N SER A 290 -8.60 -3.84 20.67
CA SER A 290 -9.27 -3.39 21.90
C SER A 290 -9.83 -1.97 21.77
N LEU A 291 -9.23 -1.11 20.95
CA LEU A 291 -9.74 0.23 20.63
C LEU A 291 -10.96 0.16 19.70
N SER A 292 -10.94 -0.72 18.69
CA SER A 292 -12.13 -0.92 17.86
C SER A 292 -13.26 -1.62 18.62
N ARG A 293 -12.94 -2.58 19.52
CA ARG A 293 -13.91 -3.20 20.44
C ARG A 293 -14.57 -2.18 21.38
N SER A 294 -13.81 -1.23 21.94
CA SER A 294 -14.36 -0.22 22.86
C SER A 294 -15.30 0.78 22.18
N LEU A 295 -15.04 1.12 20.91
CA LEU A 295 -15.85 2.06 20.12
C LEU A 295 -17.02 1.39 19.37
N ALA A 296 -16.87 0.13 18.93
CA ALA A 296 -17.89 -0.59 18.17
C ALA A 296 -18.96 -1.28 19.03
N GLY A 297 -18.75 -1.28 20.36
CA GLY A 297 -19.63 -1.88 21.37
C GLY A 297 -19.66 -3.39 21.28
N ASP A 298 -18.75 -4.08 21.98
CA ASP A 298 -18.67 -5.54 22.25
C ASP A 298 -18.92 -6.52 21.09
N ARG A 299 -18.99 -6.05 19.83
CA ARG A 299 -19.17 -6.93 18.67
C ARG A 299 -17.85 -7.60 18.29
N PRO A 300 -17.86 -8.91 17.96
CA PRO A 300 -16.66 -9.63 17.60
C PRO A 300 -16.07 -9.08 16.29
N ARG A 301 -14.78 -8.75 16.34
CA ARG A 301 -14.00 -8.30 15.18
C ARG A 301 -13.25 -9.48 14.60
N LEU A 302 -13.27 -9.63 13.28
CA LEU A 302 -12.71 -10.78 12.58
C LEU A 302 -11.24 -11.02 12.94
N GLY A 303 -10.41 -9.98 12.93
CA GLY A 303 -8.99 -10.08 13.28
C GLY A 303 -8.71 -10.40 14.75
N ALA A 304 -9.72 -10.28 15.62
CA ALA A 304 -9.62 -10.49 17.06
C ALA A 304 -10.10 -11.88 17.50
N LEU A 305 -10.67 -12.67 16.58
CA LEU A 305 -11.13 -14.01 16.89
C LEU A 305 -9.94 -14.88 17.30
N ASP A 306 -10.09 -15.61 18.41
CA ASP A 306 -9.06 -16.50 18.93
C ASP A 306 -9.30 -17.93 18.42
N PRO A 307 -8.46 -18.48 17.51
CA PRO A 307 -8.62 -19.84 17.04
C PRO A 307 -8.48 -20.90 18.15
N ALA A 308 -7.93 -20.56 19.32
CA ALA A 308 -7.90 -21.46 20.48
C ALA A 308 -9.24 -21.51 21.22
N ASN A 309 -10.11 -20.50 21.05
CA ASN A 309 -11.47 -20.50 21.60
C ASN A 309 -12.40 -21.32 20.67
N PRO A 310 -13.15 -22.32 21.19
CA PRO A 310 -14.03 -23.16 20.36
C PRO A 310 -15.14 -22.41 19.61
N VAL A 311 -15.67 -21.33 20.18
CA VAL A 311 -16.74 -20.53 19.56
C VAL A 311 -16.19 -19.73 18.39
N ASP A 312 -15.05 -19.07 18.59
CA ASP A 312 -14.38 -18.28 17.57
C ASP A 312 -13.84 -19.17 16.45
N ARG A 313 -13.30 -20.34 16.77
CA ARG A 313 -12.88 -21.35 15.80
C ARG A 313 -14.04 -21.81 14.91
N ALA A 314 -15.18 -22.18 15.51
CA ALA A 314 -16.34 -22.60 14.75
C ALA A 314 -16.85 -21.48 13.82
N ALA A 315 -16.82 -20.24 14.31
CA ALA A 315 -17.17 -19.08 13.50
C ALA A 315 -16.20 -18.85 12.33
N LEU A 316 -14.90 -19.07 12.52
CA LEU A 316 -13.88 -18.99 11.47
C LEU A 316 -14.02 -20.12 10.44
N ASP A 317 -14.24 -21.36 10.89
CA ASP A 317 -14.41 -22.54 10.02
C ASP A 317 -15.65 -22.39 9.12
N GLU A 318 -16.74 -21.80 9.62
CA GLU A 318 -17.97 -21.53 8.86
C GLU A 318 -17.75 -20.56 7.69
N LEU A 319 -16.74 -19.69 7.77
CA LEU A 319 -16.46 -18.71 6.70
C LEU A 319 -15.90 -19.37 5.44
N GLY A 320 -15.31 -20.58 5.54
CA GLY A 320 -14.65 -21.25 4.41
C GLY A 320 -13.40 -20.52 3.88
N VAL A 321 -12.88 -19.54 4.65
CA VAL A 321 -11.64 -18.82 4.34
C VAL A 321 -10.44 -19.56 4.93
N LYS A 322 -9.25 -19.26 4.42
CA LYS A 322 -8.00 -19.74 5.04
C LYS A 322 -7.65 -18.84 6.22
N VAL A 323 -7.24 -19.43 7.35
CA VAL A 323 -6.92 -18.67 8.57
C VAL A 323 -5.50 -18.95 9.02
N TYR A 324 -4.74 -17.89 9.28
CA TYR A 324 -3.40 -17.95 9.86
C TYR A 324 -3.41 -17.28 11.23
N ASP A 325 -3.04 -18.01 12.27
CA ASP A 325 -2.91 -17.48 13.62
C ASP A 325 -1.51 -16.90 13.84
N LEU A 326 -1.44 -15.58 13.99
CA LEU A 326 -0.20 -14.85 14.27
C LEU A 326 -0.10 -14.40 15.73
N SER A 327 -0.98 -14.90 16.61
CA SER A 327 -1.07 -14.45 18.00
C SER A 327 0.16 -14.80 18.85
N ARG A 328 1.04 -15.67 18.33
CA ARG A 328 2.28 -16.13 18.98
C ARG A 328 3.55 -15.48 18.42
N GLU A 329 3.44 -14.67 17.36
CA GLU A 329 4.58 -13.97 16.79
C GLU A 329 4.94 -12.74 17.63
N PRO A 330 6.25 -12.43 17.81
CA PRO A 330 6.68 -11.27 18.57
C PRO A 330 6.17 -9.97 17.92
N SER A 331 5.54 -9.10 18.71
CA SER A 331 5.09 -7.78 18.27
C SER A 331 6.06 -6.70 18.76
N ASP A 332 6.40 -5.75 17.89
CA ASP A 332 7.16 -4.56 18.29
C ASP A 332 6.25 -3.51 18.95
N TRP A 333 6.89 -2.65 19.76
CA TRP A 333 6.29 -1.81 20.81
C TRP A 333 5.33 -0.70 20.32
N ILE A 334 5.33 -0.39 19.03
CA ILE A 334 4.23 0.34 18.37
C ILE A 334 3.42 -0.74 17.67
N GLY A 335 2.45 -1.30 18.40
CA GLY A 335 1.66 -2.44 17.94
C GLY A 335 1.04 -2.17 16.57
N HIS A 336 0.65 -3.26 15.89
CA HIS A 336 -0.09 -3.28 14.61
C HIS A 336 0.78 -3.46 13.34
N GLY A 337 2.00 -4.00 13.47
CA GLY A 337 2.87 -4.38 12.33
C GLY A 337 3.16 -5.88 12.20
N VAL A 338 2.58 -6.75 13.04
CA VAL A 338 3.00 -8.17 13.17
C VAL A 338 3.03 -8.92 11.83
N TYR A 339 2.04 -8.68 10.97
CA TYR A 339 1.94 -9.32 9.65
C TYR A 339 3.09 -8.97 8.69
N ALA A 340 3.70 -7.78 8.85
CA ALA A 340 4.78 -7.30 8.01
C ALA A 340 6.14 -7.33 8.70
N ASN A 341 6.18 -7.50 10.01
CA ASN A 341 7.41 -7.57 10.80
C ASN A 341 7.87 -9.02 11.04
N ALA A 342 7.00 -10.01 10.80
CA ALA A 342 7.35 -11.43 10.91
C ALA A 342 7.92 -11.94 9.57
N PRO A 343 9.23 -12.25 9.47
CA PRO A 343 9.83 -12.72 8.22
C PRO A 343 9.22 -14.03 7.72
N ALA A 344 8.68 -14.86 8.65
CA ALA A 344 7.93 -16.06 8.30
C ALA A 344 6.63 -15.72 7.57
N VAL A 345 5.89 -14.69 8.03
CA VAL A 345 4.65 -14.24 7.39
C VAL A 345 4.94 -13.62 6.02
N LEU A 346 5.98 -12.80 5.90
CA LEU A 346 6.40 -12.24 4.61
C LEU A 346 6.84 -13.32 3.62
N LYS A 347 7.54 -14.36 4.09
CA LYS A 347 7.88 -15.52 3.26
C LYS A 347 6.66 -16.32 2.86
N THR A 348 5.68 -16.48 3.76
CA THR A 348 4.40 -17.13 3.42
C THR A 348 3.63 -16.31 2.41
N ILE A 349 3.55 -14.98 2.58
CA ILE A 349 2.94 -14.05 1.61
C ILE A 349 3.66 -14.18 0.26
N GLY A 350 4.99 -14.08 0.25
CA GLY A 350 5.79 -14.19 -0.97
C GLY A 350 5.67 -15.54 -1.65
N ALA A 351 5.70 -16.64 -0.88
CA ALA A 351 5.52 -18.00 -1.38
C ALA A 351 4.11 -18.20 -1.95
N GLN A 352 3.08 -17.79 -1.22
CA GLN A 352 1.68 -17.89 -1.63
C GLN A 352 1.43 -17.12 -2.93
N ILE A 353 1.94 -15.88 -3.02
CA ILE A 353 1.84 -15.09 -4.25
C ILE A 353 2.63 -15.76 -5.39
N ALA A 354 3.77 -16.41 -5.11
CA ALA A 354 4.57 -17.08 -6.13
C ALA A 354 4.01 -18.44 -6.57
N GLU A 355 2.99 -19.00 -5.91
CA GLU A 355 2.42 -20.31 -6.25
C GLU A 355 1.83 -20.31 -7.67
N PRO A 356 2.30 -21.19 -8.57
CA PRO A 356 1.73 -21.35 -9.90
C PRO A 356 0.33 -21.97 -9.82
N ARG A 357 -0.65 -21.42 -10.55
CA ARG A 357 -1.92 -22.13 -10.75
C ARG A 357 -1.77 -23.13 -11.90
N PRO A 358 -2.43 -24.30 -11.86
CA PRO A 358 -2.44 -25.24 -12.98
C PRO A 358 -2.88 -24.60 -14.30
N GLN A 359 -3.84 -23.67 -14.23
CA GLN A 359 -4.37 -22.88 -15.35
C GLN A 359 -3.39 -21.85 -15.94
N ASP A 360 -2.31 -21.49 -15.23
CA ASP A 360 -1.26 -20.60 -15.75
C ASP A 360 -0.08 -21.37 -16.38
N ALA A 361 -0.03 -22.71 -16.21
CA ALA A 361 1.04 -23.55 -16.74
C ALA A 361 0.99 -23.70 -18.28
N GLU A 362 -0.17 -23.46 -18.89
CA GLU A 362 -0.38 -23.58 -20.34
C GLU A 362 -0.22 -22.24 -21.09
N VAL A 363 -0.04 -21.12 -20.38
CA VAL A 363 0.13 -19.80 -21.00
C VAL A 363 1.61 -19.56 -21.30
N GLN A 364 2.10 -20.16 -22.39
CA GLN A 364 3.42 -19.78 -22.93
C GLN A 364 3.38 -18.36 -23.49
N ALA A 365 4.39 -17.55 -23.15
CA ALA A 365 4.58 -16.24 -23.77
C ALA A 365 4.92 -16.45 -25.25
N VAL A 366 3.97 -16.17 -26.14
CA VAL A 366 4.23 -16.10 -27.59
C VAL A 366 4.96 -14.78 -27.84
N LEU A 367 6.30 -14.86 -27.93
CA LEU A 367 7.12 -13.79 -28.46
C LEU A 367 7.05 -13.83 -29.99
N GLY A 368 6.36 -12.84 -30.56
CA GLY A 368 6.50 -12.47 -31.97
C GLY A 368 5.79 -13.37 -32.98
N GLU A 369 4.56 -13.00 -33.35
CA GLU A 369 4.05 -12.78 -34.72
C GLU A 369 2.51 -12.70 -34.63
N LYS A 370 1.89 -11.91 -35.51
CA LYS A 370 0.45 -11.58 -35.47
C LYS A 370 -0.44 -12.82 -35.33
N PRO A 371 -1.60 -12.75 -34.63
CA PRO A 371 -2.49 -13.90 -34.53
C PRO A 371 -2.99 -14.28 -35.91
N VAL A 372 -2.63 -15.47 -36.38
CA VAL A 372 -3.33 -16.14 -37.47
C VAL A 372 -4.47 -16.92 -36.83
N ASP A 373 -5.69 -16.54 -37.18
CA ASP A 373 -6.94 -17.19 -36.79
C ASP A 373 -6.93 -18.67 -37.24
N THR A 374 -7.00 -19.60 -36.28
CA THR A 374 -7.01 -21.05 -36.54
C THR A 374 -8.41 -21.66 -36.56
N SER A 375 -9.46 -20.88 -36.81
CA SER A 375 -10.83 -21.39 -36.86
C SER A 375 -11.27 -22.00 -38.22
N ILE A 376 -10.33 -22.42 -39.09
CA ILE A 376 -10.67 -23.21 -40.29
C ILE A 376 -9.87 -24.53 -40.31
N VAL A 377 -10.56 -25.62 -39.99
CA VAL A 377 -10.07 -26.99 -40.17
C VAL A 377 -10.22 -27.36 -41.65
N ALA A 378 -9.11 -27.48 -42.37
CA ALA A 378 -9.09 -28.13 -43.68
C ALA A 378 -8.75 -29.60 -43.50
N THR A 379 -9.71 -30.48 -43.77
CA THR A 379 -9.50 -31.94 -43.86
C THR A 379 -8.44 -32.23 -44.94
N PRO A 380 -7.47 -33.14 -44.73
CA PRO A 380 -6.47 -33.45 -45.75
C PRO A 380 -7.12 -34.08 -46.98
N LEU A 381 -6.80 -33.56 -48.17
CA LEU A 381 -7.13 -34.20 -49.44
C LEU A 381 -6.37 -35.54 -49.57
N PRO A 382 -6.98 -36.58 -50.17
CA PRO A 382 -6.32 -37.86 -50.37
C PRO A 382 -5.12 -37.72 -51.34
N PRO A 383 -4.10 -38.60 -51.22
CA PRO A 383 -2.89 -38.50 -52.02
C PRO A 383 -3.18 -38.66 -53.51
N VAL A 384 -2.52 -37.82 -54.31
CA VAL A 384 -2.56 -37.84 -55.78
C VAL A 384 -1.92 -39.14 -56.26
N GLY A 385 -2.70 -40.01 -56.91
CA GLY A 385 -2.21 -41.20 -57.59
C GLY A 385 -1.38 -40.84 -58.83
N GLU A 386 -0.36 -41.65 -59.11
CA GLU A 386 0.52 -41.55 -60.27
C GLU A 386 -0.23 -41.44 -61.61
N PRO A 387 0.37 -40.79 -62.63
CA PRO A 387 -0.28 -40.59 -63.92
C PRO A 387 -0.48 -41.92 -64.67
N ALA A 388 -1.73 -42.25 -64.96
CA ALA A 388 -2.10 -43.34 -65.86
C ALA A 388 -1.79 -42.96 -67.32
N ASN A 389 -1.10 -43.85 -68.03
CA ASN A 389 -0.86 -43.76 -69.47
C ASN A 389 -2.19 -43.67 -70.27
N PRO A 390 -2.24 -42.91 -71.38
CA PRO A 390 -3.44 -42.83 -72.20
C PRO A 390 -3.67 -44.16 -72.96
N PRO A 391 -4.92 -44.65 -73.04
CA PRO A 391 -5.23 -45.81 -73.85
C PRO A 391 -5.24 -45.46 -75.34
N ALA A 392 -4.74 -46.40 -76.13
CA ALA A 392 -4.74 -46.37 -77.58
C ALA A 392 -6.17 -46.28 -78.15
N ALA A 393 -6.32 -45.45 -79.18
CA ALA A 393 -7.51 -45.39 -80.00
C ALA A 393 -7.79 -46.75 -80.65
N GLN A 394 -9.00 -47.27 -80.47
CA GLN A 394 -9.58 -48.23 -81.40
C GLN A 394 -10.94 -47.73 -81.89
N ILE A 395 -11.01 -47.79 -83.21
CA ILE A 395 -12.05 -47.38 -84.13
C ILE A 395 -13.14 -48.47 -84.10
N HIS A 396 -14.41 -48.07 -83.97
CA HIS A 396 -15.52 -48.46 -84.86
C HIS A 396 -16.85 -47.83 -84.44
#